data_AF-A0A257JFU4-F1
#
_entry.id   AF-A0A257JFU4-F1
#
_cell.length_a   1.000
_cell.length_b   1.000
_cell.length_c   1.000
_cell.angle_alpha   90.00
_cell.angle_beta   90.00
_cell.angle_gamma   90.00
#
_symmetry.space_group_name_H-M   'P 1'
#
loop_
_entity.id
_entity.type
_entity.pdbx_description
1 polymer ?
#
loop_
_entity_poly.entity_id
_entity_poly.type
_entity_poly.pdbx_seq_one_letter_code
_entity_poly.pdbx_strand_id
1 'polypeptide(L)' 'NAVGQSPYGLVGPKDLPPAIVQSLYDAFEEATRDPGLQPLLDRFVQVPWRRNPTEYRQFAEQYFASVKPLLIKAGLAKP' A
#
# COMPACT_ATOMS: atom_id res chain seq x y z
N ASN A 1 -16.63 -6.26 17.30
CA ASN A 1 -16.59 -5.75 15.92
C ASN A 1 -15.15 -5.78 15.44
N ALA A 2 -14.81 -6.65 14.47
CA ALA A 2 -13.48 -6.64 13.85
C ALA A 2 -13.53 -5.76 12.59
N VAL A 3 -12.63 -4.79 12.49
CA VAL A 3 -12.46 -3.96 11.27
C VAL A 3 -11.17 -4.40 10.59
N GLY A 4 -11.29 -4.96 9.39
CA GLY A 4 -10.14 -5.33 8.56
C GLY A 4 -9.76 -4.17 7.64
N GLN A 5 -8.48 -3.80 7.61
CA GLN A 5 -7.93 -2.83 6.67
C GLN A 5 -7.20 -3.58 5.56
N SER A 6 -7.55 -3.31 4.29
CA SER A 6 -6.89 -3.88 3.11
C SER A 6 -6.35 -2.75 2.24
N PRO A 7 -5.20 -2.15 2.61
CA PRO A 7 -4.64 -1.03 1.86
C PRO A 7 -4.15 -1.50 0.48
N TYR A 8 -4.21 -0.59 -0.50
CA TYR A 8 -3.61 -0.76 -1.81
C TYR A 8 -2.56 0.32 -2.07
N GLY A 9 -1.69 0.09 -3.05
CA GLY A 9 -0.68 1.06 -3.47
C GLY A 9 -0.02 0.65 -4.77
N LEU A 10 1.05 1.37 -5.11
CA LEU A 10 1.79 1.17 -6.35
C LEU A 10 3.15 0.55 -6.06
N VAL A 11 3.57 -0.37 -6.91
CA VAL A 11 4.90 -0.99 -6.87
C VAL A 11 5.53 -0.95 -8.25
N GLY A 12 6.85 -0.75 -8.28
CA GLY A 12 7.65 -0.81 -9.50
C GLY A 12 8.42 -2.13 -9.64
N PRO A 13 9.01 -2.40 -10.81
CA PRO A 13 9.91 -3.54 -10.99
C PRO A 13 11.15 -3.42 -10.08
N LYS A 14 11.80 -4.56 -9.83
CA LYS A 14 13.08 -4.59 -9.12
C LYS A 14 14.09 -3.67 -9.82
N ASP A 15 14.86 -2.95 -9.01
CA ASP A 15 15.91 -2.02 -9.44
C ASP A 15 15.42 -0.82 -10.28
N LEU A 16 14.13 -0.46 -10.18
CA LEU A 16 13.60 0.78 -10.74
C LEU A 16 14.42 1.99 -10.20
N PRO A 17 14.94 2.87 -11.08
CA PRO A 17 15.75 4.00 -10.64
C PRO A 17 15.07 4.86 -9.57
N PRO A 18 15.78 5.26 -8.49
CA PRO A 18 15.18 6.03 -7.39
C PRO A 18 14.52 7.33 -7.83
N ALA A 19 15.09 8.01 -8.84
CA ALA A 19 14.50 9.22 -9.41
C ALA A 19 13.10 8.95 -10.01
N ILE A 20 12.90 7.81 -10.68
CA ILE A 20 11.60 7.44 -11.25
C ILE A 20 10.60 7.10 -10.14
N VAL A 21 11.05 6.38 -9.09
CA VAL A 21 10.22 6.11 -7.91
C VAL A 21 9.72 7.41 -7.29
N GLN A 22 10.61 8.39 -7.13
CA GLN A 22 10.26 9.68 -6.56
C GLN A 22 9.29 10.46 -7.46
N SER A 23 9.54 10.52 -8.76
CA SER A 23 8.64 11.20 -9.70
C SER A 23 7.23 10.61 -9.71
N LEU A 24 7.11 9.28 -9.63
CA LEU A 24 5.81 8.62 -9.52
C LEU A 24 5.11 8.96 -8.20
N TYR A 25 5.84 8.92 -7.08
CA TYR A 25 5.27 9.29 -5.79
C TYR A 25 4.75 10.74 -5.79
N ASP A 26 5.55 11.69 -6.28
CA ASP A 26 5.18 13.10 -6.30
C ASP A 26 3.93 13.35 -7.18
N ALA A 27 3.85 12.71 -8.35
CA ALA A 27 2.70 12.83 -9.25
C ALA A 27 1.40 12.27 -8.63
N PHE A 28 1.47 11.13 -7.94
CA PHE A 28 0.31 10.55 -7.26
C PHE A 28 -0.07 11.34 -6.00
N GLU A 29 0.90 11.86 -5.25
CA GLU A 29 0.64 12.75 -4.12
C GLU A 29 -0.08 14.02 -4.56
N GLU A 30 0.33 14.62 -5.68
CA GLU A 30 -0.39 15.74 -6.29
C GLU A 30 -1.83 15.37 -6.66
N ALA A 31 -2.03 14.24 -7.33
CA ALA A 31 -3.37 13.75 -7.67
C ALA A 31 -4.26 13.55 -6.44
N THR A 32 -3.69 13.23 -5.28
CA THR A 32 -4.47 13.09 -4.04
C THR A 32 -5.00 14.41 -3.47
N ARG A 33 -4.63 15.56 -4.06
CA ARG A 33 -5.15 16.88 -3.69
C ARG A 33 -6.43 17.25 -4.45
N ASP A 34 -6.85 16.43 -5.41
CA ASP A 34 -8.11 16.64 -6.13
C ASP A 34 -9.30 16.61 -5.14
N PRO A 35 -10.15 17.64 -5.10
CA PRO A 35 -11.30 17.68 -4.19
C PRO A 35 -12.32 16.57 -4.44
N GLY A 36 -12.33 15.96 -5.63
CA GLY A 36 -13.14 14.80 -5.99
C GLY A 36 -12.66 13.47 -5.40
N LEU A 37 -11.45 13.40 -4.83
CA LEU A 37 -10.93 12.16 -4.25
C LEU A 37 -11.75 11.71 -3.03
N GLN A 38 -12.01 12.60 -2.06
CA GLN A 38 -12.69 12.22 -0.83
C GLN A 38 -14.11 11.67 -1.07
N PRO A 39 -14.96 12.30 -1.90
CA PRO A 39 -16.27 11.72 -2.26
C PRO A 39 -16.18 10.32 -2.88
N LEU A 40 -15.14 10.03 -3.67
CA LEU A 40 -14.93 8.70 -4.23
C LEU A 40 -14.53 7.68 -3.16
N LEU A 41 -13.62 8.05 -2.26
CA LEU A 41 -13.23 7.18 -1.14
C LEU A 41 -14.42 6.86 -0.23
N ASP A 42 -15.23 7.86 0.12
CA ASP A 42 -16.43 7.71 0.95
C ASP A 42 -17.44 6.76 0.30
N ARG A 43 -17.66 6.89 -1.02
CA ARG A 43 -18.55 6.02 -1.79
C ARG A 43 -18.15 4.54 -1.70
N PHE A 44 -16.85 4.25 -1.61
CA PHE A 44 -16.33 2.88 -1.56
C PHE A 44 -15.90 2.43 -0.15
N VAL A 45 -16.24 3.20 0.88
CA VAL A 45 -15.88 2.90 2.28
C VAL A 45 -14.36 2.74 2.44
N GLN A 46 -13.61 3.59 1.76
CA GLN A 46 -12.16 3.65 1.81
C GLN A 46 -11.71 4.87 2.61
N VAL A 47 -10.52 4.80 3.18
CA VAL A 47 -9.91 5.89 3.93
C VAL A 47 -8.53 6.21 3.35
N PRO A 48 -8.09 7.49 3.39
CA PRO A 48 -6.75 7.84 2.96
C PRO A 48 -5.67 7.05 3.72
N TRP A 49 -4.70 6.52 2.99
CA TRP A 49 -3.61 5.72 3.55
C TRP A 49 -2.28 6.05 2.84
N ARG A 50 -1.73 7.24 3.12
CA ARG A 50 -0.52 7.77 2.44
C ARG A 50 0.78 7.33 3.11
N ARG A 51 1.71 6.79 2.34
CA ARG A 51 3.05 6.42 2.81
C ARG A 51 4.05 6.77 1.72
N ASN A 52 5.16 7.39 2.09
CA ASN A 52 6.23 7.64 1.13
C ASN A 52 6.90 6.30 0.69
N PRO A 53 7.73 6.29 -0.36
CA PRO A 53 8.30 5.05 -0.87
C PRO A 53 9.05 4.20 0.18
N THR A 54 9.76 4.86 1.09
CA THR A 54 10.49 4.19 2.19
C THR A 54 9.52 3.55 3.18
N GLU A 55 8.51 4.29 3.62
CA GLU A 55 7.49 3.82 4.56
C GLU A 55 6.65 2.68 3.97
N TYR A 56 6.26 2.79 2.70
CA TYR A 56 5.48 1.76 2.01
C TYR A 56 6.29 0.47 1.89
N ARG A 57 7.59 0.57 1.54
CA ARG A 57 8.48 -0.58 1.50
C ARG A 57 8.59 -1.25 2.87
N GLN A 58 8.81 -0.48 3.93
CA GLN A 58 8.90 -1.01 5.30
C GLN A 58 7.60 -1.71 5.70
N PHE A 59 6.44 -1.12 5.41
CA PHE A 59 5.14 -1.75 5.64
C PHE A 59 5.03 -3.09 4.91
N ALA A 60 5.35 -3.14 3.61
CA ALA A 60 5.17 -4.34 2.79
C ALA A 60 6.06 -5.50 3.29
N GLU A 61 7.32 -5.20 3.65
CA GLU A 61 8.27 -6.17 4.21
C GLU A 61 7.78 -6.71 5.56
N GLN A 62 7.32 -5.82 6.46
CA GLN A 62 6.80 -6.20 7.78
C GLN A 62 5.49 -6.98 7.69
N TYR A 63 4.57 -6.56 6.83
CA TYR A 63 3.30 -7.23 6.61
C TYR A 63 3.52 -8.65 6.08
N PHE A 64 4.41 -8.82 5.10
CA PHE A 64 4.78 -10.15 4.59
C PHE A 64 5.34 -11.04 5.70
N ALA A 65 6.30 -10.55 6.48
CA ALA A 65 6.92 -11.31 7.55
C ALA A 65 5.94 -11.69 8.67
N SER A 66 5.00 -10.81 9.01
CA SER A 66 4.02 -11.05 10.06
C SER A 66 2.89 -12.01 9.65
N VAL A 67 2.45 -11.95 8.38
CA VAL A 67 1.33 -12.77 7.89
C VAL A 67 1.78 -14.16 7.43
N LYS A 68 3.00 -14.32 6.89
CA LYS A 68 3.50 -15.61 6.37
C LYS A 68 3.37 -16.78 7.36
N PRO A 69 3.74 -16.67 8.66
CA PRO A 69 3.61 -17.78 9.61
C PRO A 69 2.16 -18.22 9.82
N LEU A 70 1.21 -17.28 9.83
CA LEU A 70 -0.21 -17.57 9.94
C LEU A 70 -0.71 -18.35 8.71
N LEU A 71 -0.29 -17.93 7.51
CA LEU A 71 -0.65 -18.61 6.27
C LEU A 71 -0.06 -20.03 6.21
N ILE A 72 1.17 -20.25 6.67
CA ILE A 72 1.77 -21.59 6.77
C ILE A 72 0.96 -22.47 7.72
N LYS A 73 0.64 -21.96 8.92
CA LYS A 73 -0.16 -22.70 9.91
C LYS A 73 -1.55 -23.06 9.38
N ALA A 74 -2.13 -22.19 8.55
CA ALA A 74 -3.42 -22.41 7.90
C ALA A 74 -3.35 -23.30 6.65
N GLY A 75 -2.16 -23.74 6.21
CA GLY A 75 -1.99 -24.53 5.00
C GLY A 75 -2.16 -23.74 3.69
N LEU A 76 -2.12 -22.40 3.75
CA LEU A 76 -2.34 -21.48 2.64
C LEU A 76 -1.04 -20.95 2.00
N ALA A 77 0.11 -21.23 2.61
CA ALA A 77 1.43 -20.90 2.08
C ALA A 77 2.43 -22.02 2.34
N LYS A 78 3.43 -22.14 1.46
CA LYS A 78 4.59 -23.02 1.69
C LYS A 78 5.53 -22.40 2.73
N PRO A 79 6.26 -23.23 3.51
CA PRO A 79 7.36 -22.78 4.35
C PRO A 79 8.37 -21.91 3.61
#